data_AF-L1NP11-F1
#
_entry.id   AF-L1NP11-F1
#
_cell.length_a   1.000
_cell.length_b   1.000
_cell.length_c   1.000
_cell.angle_alpha   90.00
_cell.angle_beta   90.00
_cell.angle_gamma   90.00
#
_symmetry.space_group_name_H-M   'P 1'
#
loop_
_entity.id
_entity.type
_entity.pdbx_description
1 polymer ?
#
loop_
_entity_poly.entity_id
_entity_poly.type
_entity_poly.pdbx_seq_one_letter_code
_entity_poly.pdbx_strand_id
1 'polypeptide(L)'
;MVIRVKMKRTIIDLVYLLKIKYEMFFGNEKNLNNLYYYILGYIGAKIDEGVEEIIDKEFVYNFNGWLYKKYDDKFDHPVPWNIVYNTLFIDEEEKLNTFYSDFDDFIKENISE
;
A
#
# COMPACT_ATOMS: atom_id res chain seq x y z
N MET A 1 -11.70 -20.46 -5.80
CA MET A 1 -11.88 -19.38 -6.79
C MET A 1 -10.96 -18.24 -6.39
N VAL A 2 -9.86 -18.02 -7.12
CA VAL A 2 -8.98 -16.88 -6.86
C VAL A 2 -9.65 -15.68 -7.51
N ILE A 3 -10.23 -14.79 -6.71
CA ILE A 3 -10.70 -13.50 -7.19
C ILE A 3 -9.45 -12.73 -7.60
N ARG A 4 -9.22 -12.59 -8.93
CA ARG A 4 -8.17 -11.71 -9.43
C ARG A 4 -8.61 -10.27 -9.16
N VAL A 5 -7.96 -9.62 -8.21
CA VAL A 5 -8.19 -8.21 -7.91
C VAL A 5 -7.61 -7.40 -9.06
N LYS A 6 -8.45 -6.66 -9.79
CA LYS A 6 -7.97 -5.81 -10.88
C LYS A 6 -7.55 -4.46 -10.32
N MET A 7 -6.25 -4.31 -10.01
CA MET A 7 -5.76 -3.04 -9.49
C MET A 7 -5.78 -1.95 -10.56
N LYS A 8 -6.32 -0.77 -10.20
CA LYS A 8 -6.30 0.39 -11.09
C LYS A 8 -4.94 1.06 -11.09
N ARG A 9 -4.52 1.46 -12.30
CA ARG A 9 -3.23 2.13 -12.55
C ARG A 9 -3.05 3.40 -11.72
N THR A 10 -4.12 4.12 -11.38
CA THR A 10 -4.10 5.32 -10.55
C THR A 10 -3.43 5.11 -9.18
N ILE A 11 -3.69 3.99 -8.50
CA ILE A 11 -3.07 3.70 -7.20
C ILE A 11 -1.61 3.32 -7.38
N ILE A 12 -1.30 2.55 -8.43
CA ILE A 12 0.06 2.15 -8.79
C ILE A 12 0.92 3.39 -9.07
N ASP A 13 0.42 4.27 -9.94
CA ASP A 13 1.10 5.52 -10.32
C ASP A 13 1.27 6.43 -9.10
N LEU A 14 0.28 6.50 -8.20
CA LEU A 14 0.40 7.24 -6.94
C LEU A 14 1.53 6.69 -6.06
N VAL A 15 1.56 5.38 -5.81
CA VAL A 15 2.58 4.77 -4.94
C VAL A 15 3.99 4.99 -5.50
N TYR A 16 4.18 4.83 -6.81
CA TYR A 16 5.46 5.10 -7.44
C TYR A 16 5.82 6.59 -7.48
N LEU A 17 4.84 7.48 -7.67
CA LEU A 17 5.05 8.92 -7.55
C LEU A 17 5.57 9.28 -6.15
N LEU A 18 4.95 8.74 -5.10
CA LEU A 18 5.36 8.98 -3.71
C LEU A 18 6.75 8.40 -3.42
N LYS A 19 7.12 7.28 -4.05
CA LYS A 19 8.49 6.74 -3.98
C LYS A 19 9.52 7.70 -4.60
N ILE A 20 9.27 8.15 -5.83
CA ILE A 20 10.21 8.97 -6.61
C ILE A 20 10.31 10.39 -6.05
N LYS A 21 9.21 10.92 -5.49
CA LYS A 21 9.09 12.28 -5.00
C LYS A 21 8.94 12.35 -3.48
N TYR A 22 9.43 11.35 -2.75
CA TYR A 22 9.23 11.23 -1.30
C TYR A 22 9.52 12.54 -0.55
N GLU A 23 10.70 13.12 -0.77
CA GLU A 23 11.12 14.37 -0.11
C GLU A 23 10.20 15.56 -0.39
N MET A 24 9.59 15.62 -1.59
CA MET A 24 8.66 16.68 -1.95
C MET A 24 7.33 16.56 -1.19
N PHE A 25 6.88 15.35 -0.89
CA PHE A 25 5.62 15.10 -0.18
C PHE A 25 5.78 15.07 1.34
N PHE A 26 6.90 14.52 1.82
CA PHE A 26 7.09 14.16 3.24
C PHE A 26 8.32 14.79 3.89
N GLY A 27 9.14 15.53 3.13
CA GLY A 27 10.42 16.06 3.62
C GLY A 27 11.48 14.96 3.76
N ASN A 28 12.56 15.28 4.47
CA ASN A 28 13.75 14.41 4.54
C ASN A 28 13.61 13.25 5.54
N GLU A 29 12.60 13.29 6.41
CA GLU A 29 12.39 12.25 7.42
C GLU A 29 11.65 11.06 6.80
N LYS A 30 12.34 9.91 6.73
CA LYS A 30 11.73 8.65 6.33
C LYS A 30 10.79 8.18 7.43
N ASN A 31 9.52 8.06 7.09
CA ASN A 31 8.47 7.56 7.97
C ASN A 31 7.42 6.80 7.14
N LEU A 32 7.24 5.51 7.43
CA LEU A 32 6.25 4.68 6.76
C LEU A 32 4.81 5.16 6.99
N ASN A 33 4.49 5.67 8.19
CA ASN A 33 3.14 6.11 8.50
C ASN A 33 2.72 7.32 7.67
N ASN A 34 3.65 8.17 7.24
CA ASN A 34 3.35 9.27 6.31
C ASN A 34 2.80 8.72 5.00
N LEU A 35 3.43 7.68 4.46
CA LEU A 35 2.96 7.02 3.24
C LEU A 35 1.58 6.39 3.43
N TYR A 36 1.36 5.72 4.57
CA TYR A 36 0.09 5.09 4.91
C TYR A 36 -1.07 6.09 4.95
N TYR A 37 -0.93 7.15 5.75
CA TYR A 37 -1.98 8.12 5.92
C TYR A 37 -2.20 8.96 4.66
N TYR A 38 -1.16 9.20 3.85
CA TYR A 38 -1.31 9.87 2.57
C TYR A 38 -2.15 9.06 1.61
N ILE A 39 -1.86 7.77 1.43
CA ILE A 39 -2.61 6.90 0.52
C ILE A 39 -4.07 6.75 0.99
N LEU A 40 -4.30 6.58 2.29
CA LEU A 40 -5.65 6.54 2.85
C LEU A 40 -6.42 7.86 2.62
N GLY A 41 -5.78 8.99 2.89
CA GLY A 41 -6.37 10.30 2.68
C GLY A 41 -6.70 10.56 1.22
N TYR A 42 -5.81 10.16 0.30
CA TYR A 42 -6.06 10.25 -1.14
C TYR A 42 -7.28 9.41 -1.56
N ILE A 43 -7.37 8.16 -1.10
CA ILE A 43 -8.51 7.29 -1.40
C ILE A 43 -9.81 7.88 -0.84
N GLY A 44 -9.79 8.33 0.41
CA GLY A 44 -10.93 8.98 1.06
C GLY A 44 -11.39 10.22 0.30
N ALA A 45 -10.47 11.11 -0.07
CA ALA A 45 -10.79 12.32 -0.81
C ALA A 45 -11.45 12.03 -2.17
N LYS A 46 -11.02 10.97 -2.87
CA LYS A 46 -11.61 10.57 -4.16
C LYS A 46 -13.01 9.98 -4.00
N ILE A 47 -13.28 9.30 -2.90
CA ILE A 47 -14.63 8.84 -2.54
C ILE A 47 -15.52 10.05 -2.21
N ASP A 48 -15.03 11.00 -1.42
CA ASP A 48 -15.78 12.20 -1.05
C ASP A 48 -16.07 13.11 -2.27
N GLU A 49 -15.16 13.15 -3.24
CA GLU A 49 -15.34 13.82 -4.53
C GLU A 49 -16.32 13.10 -5.48
N GLY A 50 -16.73 11.86 -5.16
CA GLY A 50 -17.62 11.04 -5.99
C GLY A 50 -16.97 10.58 -7.30
N VAL A 51 -15.64 10.41 -7.30
CA VAL A 51 -14.84 9.92 -8.44
C VAL A 51 -14.16 8.59 -8.11
N GLU A 52 -14.74 7.79 -7.21
CA GLU A 52 -14.13 6.53 -6.77
C GLU A 52 -13.96 5.50 -7.89
N GLU A 53 -14.64 5.66 -9.03
CA GLU A 53 -14.48 4.82 -10.20
C GLU A 53 -13.09 4.93 -10.83
N ILE A 54 -12.32 5.98 -10.55
CA ILE A 54 -10.95 6.13 -11.08
C ILE A 54 -9.89 5.53 -10.16
N ILE A 55 -10.24 5.15 -8.94
CA ILE A 55 -9.31 4.57 -7.95
C ILE A 55 -9.71 3.16 -7.53
N ASP A 56 -8.75 2.39 -7.03
CA ASP A 56 -9.05 1.09 -6.42
C ASP A 56 -9.33 1.30 -4.93
N LYS A 57 -10.61 1.50 -4.59
CA LYS A 57 -11.04 1.74 -3.21
C LYS A 57 -10.83 0.53 -2.28
N GLU A 58 -10.70 -0.67 -2.85
CA GLU A 58 -10.46 -1.90 -2.09
C GLU A 58 -8.97 -2.20 -1.93
N PHE A 59 -8.09 -1.38 -2.52
CA PHE A 59 -6.64 -1.55 -2.47
C PHE A 59 -6.13 -1.88 -1.07
N VAL A 60 -6.51 -1.09 -0.05
CA VAL A 60 -6.02 -1.26 1.32
C VAL A 60 -6.43 -2.62 1.88
N TYR A 61 -7.67 -3.03 1.67
CA TYR A 61 -8.17 -4.32 2.13
C TYR A 61 -7.46 -5.48 1.42
N ASN A 62 -7.33 -5.38 0.10
CA ASN A 62 -6.70 -6.41 -0.73
C ASN A 62 -5.21 -6.56 -0.41
N PHE A 63 -4.51 -5.45 -0.19
CA PHE A 63 -3.09 -5.46 0.19
C PHE A 63 -2.88 -6.01 1.59
N ASN A 64 -3.71 -5.64 2.57
CA ASN A 64 -3.66 -6.23 3.92
C ASN A 64 -3.90 -7.75 3.87
N GLY A 65 -4.88 -8.21 3.10
CA GLY A 65 -5.17 -9.63 2.92
C GLY A 65 -4.04 -10.38 2.21
N TRP A 66 -3.33 -9.74 1.29
CA TRP A 66 -2.15 -10.30 0.65
C TRP A 66 -0.96 -10.40 1.61
N LEU A 67 -0.67 -9.35 2.37
CA LEU A 67 0.39 -9.36 3.39
C LEU A 67 0.12 -10.38 4.48
N TYR A 68 -1.14 -10.55 4.89
CA TYR A 68 -1.51 -11.60 5.84
C TYR A 68 -1.09 -12.99 5.34
N LYS A 69 -1.29 -13.31 4.06
CA LYS A 69 -0.83 -14.57 3.48
C LYS A 69 0.69 -14.64 3.33
N LYS A 70 1.35 -13.52 3.04
CA LYS A 70 2.82 -13.46 2.91
C LYS A 70 3.52 -13.68 4.25
N TYR A 71 2.93 -13.17 5.33
CA TYR A 71 3.43 -13.22 6.70
C TYR A 71 2.53 -14.09 7.61
N ASP A 72 1.96 -15.18 7.07
CA ASP A 72 0.90 -16.04 7.65
C ASP A 72 1.23 -16.60 9.04
N ASP A 73 2.51 -16.58 9.45
CA ASP A 73 2.99 -17.03 10.76
C ASP A 73 3.23 -15.90 11.77
N LYS A 74 3.01 -14.63 11.39
CA LYS A 74 3.33 -13.44 12.20
C LYS A 74 2.13 -12.74 12.81
N PHE A 75 0.92 -12.96 12.28
CA PHE A 75 -0.30 -12.28 12.72
C PHE A 75 -1.47 -13.26 12.80
N ASP A 76 -2.35 -13.10 13.79
CA ASP A 76 -3.53 -13.97 13.96
C ASP A 76 -4.69 -13.64 13.00
N HIS A 77 -4.65 -12.46 12.37
CA HIS A 77 -5.66 -11.97 11.43
C HIS A 77 -5.06 -10.87 10.55
N PRO A 78 -5.70 -10.52 9.41
CA PRO A 78 -5.26 -9.41 8.58
C PRO A 78 -5.30 -8.08 9.35
N VAL A 79 -4.16 -7.38 9.37
CA VAL A 79 -4.01 -6.05 9.99
C VAL A 79 -3.58 -5.02 8.95
N PRO A 80 -3.80 -3.72 9.20
CA PRO A 80 -3.27 -2.64 8.36
C PRO A 80 -1.79 -2.81 8.05
N TRP A 81 -1.42 -2.62 6.79
CA TRP A 81 -0.05 -2.83 6.33
C TRP A 81 0.99 -1.97 7.08
N ASN A 82 0.65 -0.75 7.51
CA ASN A 82 1.58 0.04 8.33
C ASN A 82 1.85 -0.59 9.69
N ILE A 83 0.87 -1.30 10.27
CA ILE A 83 1.05 -2.09 11.50
C ILE A 83 1.95 -3.29 11.20
N VAL A 84 1.74 -3.99 10.07
CA VAL A 84 2.59 -5.12 9.66
C VAL A 84 4.07 -4.72 9.70
N TYR A 85 4.44 -3.66 8.98
CA TYR A 85 5.84 -3.26 8.90
C TYR A 85 6.37 -2.65 10.20
N ASN A 86 5.55 -1.90 10.96
CA ASN A 86 5.97 -1.37 12.27
C ASN A 86 6.17 -2.47 13.32
N THR A 87 5.53 -3.64 13.16
CA THR A 87 5.74 -4.80 14.03
C THR A 87 6.95 -5.61 13.59
N LEU A 88 7.18 -5.77 12.29
CA LEU A 88 8.21 -6.67 11.75
C LEU A 88 9.60 -6.02 11.63
N PHE A 89 9.67 -4.70 11.47
CA PHE A 89 10.92 -3.99 11.18
C PHE A 89 11.13 -2.83 12.15
N ILE A 90 12.40 -2.55 12.48
CA ILE A 90 12.75 -1.47 13.42
C ILE A 90 13.09 -0.19 12.65
N ASP A 91 13.88 -0.30 11.59
CA ASP A 91 14.39 0.84 10.82
C ASP A 91 13.37 1.37 9.81
N GLU A 92 13.20 2.70 9.72
CA GLU A 92 12.22 3.32 8.82
C GLU A 92 12.59 3.19 7.34
N GLU A 93 13.87 3.18 7.01
CA GLU A 93 14.31 2.97 5.63
C GLU A 93 14.07 1.52 5.21
N GLU A 94 14.33 0.55 6.07
CA GLU A 94 13.98 -0.85 5.87
C GLU A 94 12.46 -1.01 5.67
N LYS A 95 11.63 -0.42 6.54
CA LYS A 95 10.16 -0.45 6.41
C LYS A 95 9.69 0.06 5.05
N LEU A 96 10.18 1.21 4.61
CA LEU A 96 9.80 1.81 3.33
C LEU A 96 10.26 0.95 2.15
N ASN A 97 11.50 0.48 2.16
CA ASN A 97 12.06 -0.35 1.09
C ASN A 97 11.30 -1.68 0.99
N THR A 98 10.99 -2.32 2.12
CA THR A 98 10.20 -3.55 2.15
C THR A 98 8.77 -3.29 1.67
N PHE A 99 8.11 -2.20 2.08
CA PHE A 99 6.80 -1.83 1.55
C PHE A 99 6.81 -1.75 0.02
N TYR A 100 7.80 -1.07 -0.57
CA TYR A 100 7.85 -0.93 -2.03
C TYR A 100 8.13 -2.26 -2.73
N SER A 101 9.00 -3.11 -2.16
CA SER A 101 9.25 -4.45 -2.71
C SER A 101 8.00 -5.33 -2.64
N ASP A 102 7.31 -5.33 -1.50
CA ASP A 102 6.07 -6.08 -1.28
C ASP A 102 4.95 -5.57 -2.19
N PHE A 103 4.87 -4.26 -2.39
CA PHE A 103 3.95 -3.66 -3.34
C PHE A 103 4.24 -4.13 -4.77
N ASP A 104 5.49 -4.11 -5.22
CA ASP A 104 5.86 -4.59 -6.57
C ASP A 104 5.45 -6.05 -6.79
N ASP A 105 5.63 -6.91 -5.80
CA ASP A 105 5.22 -8.32 -5.87
C ASP A 105 3.70 -8.47 -5.89
N PHE A 106 2.99 -7.72 -5.02
CA PHE A 106 1.54 -7.66 -5.04
C PHE A 106 1.00 -7.21 -6.40
N ILE A 107 1.62 -6.21 -7.03
CA ILE A 107 1.26 -5.76 -8.38
C ILE A 107 1.45 -6.88 -9.40
N LYS A 108 2.60 -7.57 -9.43
CA LYS A 108 2.87 -8.65 -10.39
C LYS A 108 1.84 -9.79 -10.29
N GLU A 109 1.36 -10.08 -9.09
CA GLU A 109 0.35 -11.14 -8.88
C GLU A 109 -1.07 -10.71 -9.26
N ASN A 110 -1.36 -9.40 -9.27
CA ASN A 110 -2.71 -8.85 -9.42
C ASN A 110 -2.93 -8.05 -10.71
N ILE A 111 -1.88 -7.73 -11.47
CA ILE A 111 -1.99 -7.35 -12.87
C ILE A 111 -2.03 -8.65 -13.69
N SER A 112 -3.22 -9.11 -14.03
CA SER A 112 -3.37 -9.98 -15.20
C SER A 112 -3.44 -9.12 -16.45
N GLU A 113 -2.59 -9.41 -17.45
CA GLU A 113 -2.83 -9.00 -18.84
C GLU A 113 -4.27 -9.36 -19.28
#